data_AF-A0A0D0E7D4-F1
#
_entry.id   AF-A0A0D0E7D4-F1
#
_cell.length_a   1.000
_cell.length_b   1.000
_cell.length_c   1.000
_cell.angle_alpha   90.00
_cell.angle_beta   90.00
_cell.angle_gamma   90.00
#
_symmetry.space_group_name_H-M   'P 1'
#
loop_
_entity.id
_entity.type
_entity.pdbx_description
1 polymer ?
#
loop_
_entity_poly.entity_id
_entity_poly.type
_entity_poly.pdbx_seq_one_letter_code
_entity_poly.pdbx_strand_id
1 'polypeptide(L)'
;APCLLPFDNFCELWYFTNNSLADAKQSGTCALDNNYLALFQTPDRMPFFIPAIIAKDKTPVIQDENLTWEQFEQAALQMIDAMHNHEWRDNHIEMHLKLWTALKNHPWHHSHSKYSPKALLRYQGQQRCHWHQLVATPKAFSIAELQQELIEQVCEHLMHQDKVNGIQKLNFVRSLFG
;
A
#
# COMPACT_ATOMS: atom_id res chain seq x y z
N ALA A 1 -1.78 -5.71 18.10
CA ALA A 1 -0.46 -5.08 18.29
C ALA A 1 -0.04 -4.51 16.93
N PRO A 2 0.62 -3.33 16.86
CA PRO A 2 1.15 -2.83 15.59
C PRO A 2 2.18 -3.84 15.04
N CYS A 3 2.20 -3.99 13.72
CA CYS A 3 3.08 -4.95 13.03
C CYS A 3 4.54 -4.71 13.41
N LEU A 4 5.23 -5.77 13.88
CA LEU A 4 6.67 -5.75 14.06
C LEU A 4 7.30 -5.82 12.67
N LEU A 5 7.78 -4.69 12.12
CA LEU A 5 8.34 -4.64 10.77
C LEU A 5 9.86 -4.49 10.80
N PRO A 6 10.61 -5.58 10.56
CA PRO A 6 11.97 -5.48 10.02
C PRO A 6 11.97 -4.60 8.77
N PHE A 7 12.98 -3.73 8.63
CA PHE A 7 13.04 -2.74 7.53
C PHE A 7 13.10 -3.35 6.11
N ASP A 8 13.41 -4.64 6.01
CA ASP A 8 13.52 -5.41 4.78
C ASP A 8 12.20 -6.12 4.39
N ASN A 9 11.20 -6.13 5.27
CA ASN A 9 9.92 -6.78 5.01
C ASN A 9 8.84 -5.76 4.62
N PHE A 10 8.36 -5.87 3.38
CA PHE A 10 7.24 -5.07 2.90
C PHE A 10 5.95 -5.40 3.66
N CYS A 11 5.19 -4.37 4.01
CA CYS A 11 3.91 -4.47 4.65
C CYS A 11 2.95 -3.43 4.07
N GLU A 12 1.71 -3.84 3.80
CA GLU A 12 0.67 -2.95 3.30
C GLU A 12 0.30 -1.89 4.36
N LEU A 13 0.07 -0.66 3.91
CA LEU A 13 -0.42 0.43 4.76
C LEU A 13 -1.75 0.11 5.42
N TRP A 14 -2.58 -0.75 4.82
CA TRP A 14 -3.87 -1.12 5.37
C TRP A 14 -3.78 -1.58 6.84
N TYR A 15 -2.70 -2.26 7.24
CA TYR A 15 -2.51 -2.70 8.62
C TYR A 15 -2.38 -1.56 9.65
N PHE A 16 -2.01 -0.38 9.17
CA PHE A 16 -1.86 0.84 9.95
C PHE A 16 -3.11 1.74 9.86
N THR A 17 -4.23 1.20 9.38
CA THR A 17 -5.50 1.94 9.39
C THR A 17 -6.23 1.77 10.70
N ASN A 18 -7.07 2.73 11.06
CA ASN A 18 -7.91 2.59 12.25
C ASN A 18 -8.85 1.39 12.17
N ASN A 19 -9.32 1.06 10.96
CA ASN A 19 -10.20 -0.09 10.71
C ASN A 19 -9.49 -1.41 11.05
N SER A 20 -8.28 -1.64 10.51
CA SER A 20 -7.51 -2.86 10.80
C SER A 20 -7.14 -2.97 12.27
N LEU A 21 -6.82 -1.85 12.93
CA LEU A 21 -6.51 -1.85 14.36
C LEU A 21 -7.73 -2.13 15.24
N ALA A 22 -8.92 -1.67 14.84
CA ALA A 22 -10.17 -1.99 15.52
C ALA A 22 -10.51 -3.48 15.36
N ASP A 23 -10.39 -4.02 14.15
CA ASP A 23 -10.57 -5.44 13.85
C ASP A 23 -9.62 -6.30 14.71
N ALA A 24 -8.33 -5.94 14.76
CA ALA A 24 -7.34 -6.65 15.57
C ALA A 24 -7.64 -6.62 17.08
N LYS A 25 -8.26 -5.54 17.60
CA LYS A 25 -8.70 -5.45 19.00
C LYS A 25 -9.91 -6.34 19.25
N GLN A 26 -10.84 -6.41 18.31
CA GLN A 26 -12.06 -7.20 18.43
C GLN A 26 -11.81 -8.71 18.32
N SER A 27 -10.81 -9.12 17.53
CA SER A 27 -10.37 -10.51 17.39
C SER A 27 -9.42 -10.97 18.52
N GLY A 28 -9.08 -10.08 19.45
CA GLY A 28 -8.08 -10.24 20.52
C GLY A 28 -8.46 -11.14 21.71
N THR A 29 -9.28 -12.17 21.55
CA THR A 29 -9.53 -13.20 22.60
C THR A 29 -8.65 -14.46 22.44
N CYS A 30 -7.56 -14.40 21.70
CA CYS A 30 -6.57 -15.47 21.67
C CYS A 30 -5.16 -14.88 21.64
N ALA A 31 -4.54 -14.79 22.81
CA ALA A 31 -3.10 -14.66 22.96
C ALA A 31 -2.43 -15.89 22.33
N LEU A 32 -2.12 -15.82 21.03
CA LEU A 32 -1.11 -16.68 20.42
C LEU A 32 0.13 -15.80 20.26
N ASP A 33 1.25 -16.29 20.79
CA ASP A 33 2.53 -15.60 20.84
C ASP A 33 2.85 -14.83 19.54
N ASN A 34 3.19 -13.56 19.71
CA ASN A 34 3.51 -12.60 18.65
C ASN A 34 4.76 -12.95 17.82
N ASN A 35 5.39 -14.11 18.07
CA ASN A 35 6.66 -14.55 17.49
C ASN A 35 6.48 -15.56 16.33
N TYR A 36 5.26 -15.94 15.99
CA TYR A 36 5.01 -16.89 14.90
C TYR A 36 4.66 -16.14 13.61
N LEU A 37 5.44 -16.37 12.56
CA LEU A 37 5.14 -15.94 11.19
C LEU A 37 4.40 -17.08 10.47
N ALA A 38 3.31 -16.75 9.81
CA ALA A 38 2.60 -17.63 8.88
C ALA A 38 3.09 -17.38 7.46
N LEU A 39 3.29 -18.46 6.70
CA LEU A 39 3.65 -18.41 5.29
C LEU A 39 2.37 -18.21 4.46
N PHE A 40 2.25 -17.07 3.78
CA PHE A 40 1.14 -16.78 2.89
C PHE A 40 1.61 -16.90 1.43
N GLN A 41 0.81 -17.51 0.57
CA GLN A 41 1.11 -17.66 -0.86
C GLN A 41 0.14 -16.79 -1.67
N THR A 42 0.66 -15.83 -2.44
CA THR A 42 -0.17 -15.17 -3.46
C THR A 42 -0.51 -16.15 -4.59
N PRO A 43 -1.56 -15.87 -5.38
CA PRO A 43 -1.86 -16.62 -6.62
C PRO A 43 -0.65 -16.74 -7.56
N ASP A 44 0.28 -15.78 -7.46
CA ASP A 44 1.51 -15.66 -8.23
C ASP A 44 2.64 -16.57 -7.71
N ARG A 45 2.35 -17.42 -6.70
CA ARG A 45 3.24 -18.40 -6.05
C ARG A 45 4.49 -17.80 -5.37
N MET A 46 4.51 -16.51 -5.10
CA MET A 46 5.56 -15.93 -4.26
C MET A 46 5.15 -16.01 -2.78
N PRO A 47 5.90 -16.76 -1.94
CA PRO A 47 5.61 -16.82 -0.53
C PRO A 47 6.09 -15.55 0.18
N PHE A 48 5.26 -15.01 1.07
CA PHE A 48 5.63 -13.93 1.99
C PHE A 48 5.22 -14.28 3.42
N PHE A 49 5.96 -13.76 4.39
CA PHE A 49 5.68 -14.00 5.80
C PHE A 49 4.77 -12.92 6.37
N ILE A 50 3.67 -13.33 6.99
CA ILE A 50 2.77 -12.45 7.74
C ILE A 50 2.75 -12.89 9.20
N PRO A 51 2.66 -11.98 10.17
CA PRO A 51 2.36 -12.35 11.55
C PRO A 51 1.16 -13.30 11.65
N ALA A 52 1.24 -14.35 12.47
CA ALA A 52 0.19 -15.38 12.57
C ALA A 52 -1.18 -14.84 13.00
N ILE A 53 -1.21 -13.68 13.68
CA ILE A 53 -2.45 -12.95 14.00
C ILE A 53 -3.17 -12.44 12.74
N ILE A 54 -2.43 -12.18 11.66
CA ILE A 54 -2.94 -11.70 10.37
C ILE A 54 -3.54 -12.85 9.55
N ALA A 55 -2.97 -14.05 9.67
CA ALA A 55 -3.49 -15.24 8.98
C ALA A 55 -4.87 -15.68 9.50
N LYS A 56 -5.33 -15.12 10.62
CA LYS A 56 -6.53 -15.59 11.33
C LYS A 56 -7.81 -14.86 10.96
N ASP A 57 -7.78 -13.75 10.23
CA ASP A 57 -8.98 -12.96 9.93
C ASP A 57 -9.35 -12.82 8.45
N LYS A 58 -10.67 -12.83 8.23
CA LYS A 58 -11.35 -12.91 6.92
C LYS A 58 -11.48 -11.57 6.19
N THR A 59 -10.94 -10.48 6.75
CA THR A 59 -11.01 -9.16 6.12
C THR A 59 -9.95 -9.09 5.01
N PRO A 60 -10.34 -8.87 3.74
CA PRO A 60 -9.37 -8.79 2.66
C PRO A 60 -8.47 -7.58 2.89
N VAL A 61 -7.16 -7.84 2.96
CA VAL A 61 -6.13 -6.81 3.06
C VAL A 61 -6.22 -5.93 1.82
N ILE A 62 -6.35 -4.61 2.02
CA ILE A 62 -6.38 -3.64 0.91
C ILE A 62 -4.95 -3.29 0.54
N GLN A 63 -4.61 -3.45 -0.74
CA GLN A 63 -3.30 -3.03 -1.25
C GLN A 63 -3.15 -1.52 -1.17
N ASP A 64 -1.91 -1.03 -0.97
CA ASP A 64 -1.57 0.38 -0.94
C ASP A 64 -2.22 1.21 -2.07
N GLU A 65 -2.24 0.67 -3.29
CA GLU A 65 -2.79 1.34 -4.48
C GLU A 65 -4.33 1.46 -4.49
N ASN A 66 -5.01 0.73 -3.61
CA ASN A 66 -6.46 0.64 -3.52
C ASN A 66 -7.02 1.27 -2.23
N LEU A 67 -6.16 1.86 -1.39
CA LEU A 67 -6.60 2.60 -0.21
C LEU A 67 -7.43 3.83 -0.61
N THR A 68 -8.31 4.27 0.27
CA THR A 68 -8.84 5.64 0.19
C THR A 68 -7.77 6.62 0.63
N TRP A 69 -7.91 7.88 0.23
CA TRP A 69 -6.96 8.92 0.65
C TRP A 69 -6.92 9.08 2.17
N GLU A 70 -8.09 9.06 2.82
CA GLU A 70 -8.19 9.12 4.28
C GLU A 70 -7.47 7.94 4.95
N GLN A 71 -7.65 6.72 4.44
CA GLN A 71 -6.95 5.54 4.94
C GLN A 71 -5.45 5.67 4.77
N PHE A 72 -4.99 6.17 3.62
CA PHE A 72 -3.58 6.44 3.37
C PHE A 72 -3.01 7.45 4.36
N GLU A 73 -3.67 8.58 4.61
CA GLU A 73 -3.16 9.59 5.55
C GLU A 73 -3.06 9.07 6.98
N GLN A 74 -4.05 8.30 7.43
CA GLN A 74 -4.03 7.65 8.74
C GLN A 74 -2.88 6.64 8.84
N ALA A 75 -2.77 5.77 7.83
CA ALA A 75 -1.79 4.71 7.80
C ALA A 75 -0.35 5.23 7.67
N ALA A 76 -0.13 6.28 6.88
CA ALA A 76 1.17 6.91 6.73
C ALA A 76 1.71 7.40 8.08
N LEU A 77 0.89 8.12 8.86
CA LEU A 77 1.29 8.61 10.18
C LEU A 77 1.62 7.46 11.14
N GLN A 78 0.74 6.47 11.23
CA GLN A 78 0.94 5.31 12.11
C GLN A 78 2.14 4.46 11.70
N MET A 79 2.44 4.38 10.40
CA MET A 79 3.62 3.68 9.92
C MET A 79 4.91 4.42 10.27
N ILE A 80 4.95 5.77 10.20
CA ILE A 80 6.12 6.53 10.70
C ILE A 80 6.37 6.22 12.18
N ASP A 81 5.33 6.23 13.01
CA ASP A 81 5.47 5.90 14.44
C ASP A 81 6.00 4.46 14.62
N ALA A 82 5.50 3.51 13.82
CA ALA A 82 5.98 2.14 13.84
C ALA A 82 7.44 2.03 13.41
N MET A 83 7.88 2.77 12.38
CA MET A 83 9.28 2.79 11.96
C MET A 83 10.20 3.30 13.08
N HIS A 84 9.82 4.36 13.77
CA HIS A 84 10.56 4.86 14.94
C HIS A 84 10.64 3.82 16.06
N ASN A 85 9.51 3.19 16.40
CA ASN A 85 9.45 2.19 17.46
C ASN A 85 10.26 0.91 17.16
N HIS A 86 10.56 0.65 15.89
CA HIS A 86 11.37 -0.49 15.44
C HIS A 86 12.78 -0.08 15.02
N GLU A 87 13.23 1.11 15.43
CA GLU A 87 14.60 1.59 15.22
C GLU A 87 15.03 1.53 13.75
N TRP A 88 14.11 1.83 12.83
CA TRP A 88 14.48 2.03 11.44
C TRP A 88 15.50 3.18 11.37
N ARG A 89 16.43 3.09 10.41
CA ARG A 89 17.43 4.15 10.23
C ARG A 89 16.74 5.47 9.91
N ASP A 90 17.22 6.55 10.52
CA ASP A 90 16.63 7.90 10.35
C ASP A 90 16.49 8.30 8.89
N ASN A 91 17.45 7.94 8.04
CA ASN A 91 17.41 8.23 6.61
C ASN A 91 16.26 7.50 5.88
N HIS A 92 15.87 6.29 6.30
CA HIS A 92 14.73 5.56 5.75
C HIS A 92 13.41 6.19 6.19
N ILE A 93 13.33 6.61 7.46
CA ILE A 93 12.15 7.30 8.01
C ILE A 93 11.94 8.63 7.30
N GLU A 94 13.00 9.44 7.19
CA GLU A 94 12.98 10.74 6.52
C GLU A 94 12.56 10.60 5.05
N MET A 95 13.02 9.54 4.37
CA MET A 95 12.66 9.26 2.99
C MET A 95 11.16 8.99 2.80
N HIS A 96 10.56 8.18 3.68
CA HIS A 96 9.11 7.91 3.64
C HIS A 96 8.31 9.15 4.02
N LEU A 97 8.76 9.91 5.02
CA LEU A 97 8.14 11.17 5.42
C LEU A 97 8.12 12.15 4.25
N LYS A 98 9.25 12.35 3.56
CA LYS A 98 9.35 13.21 2.38
C LYS A 98 8.42 12.76 1.26
N LEU A 99 8.39 11.45 0.94
CA LEU A 99 7.47 10.90 -0.06
C LEU A 99 6.02 11.25 0.28
N TRP A 100 5.55 10.90 1.48
CA TRP A 100 4.16 11.09 1.85
C TRP A 100 3.78 12.56 1.99
N THR A 101 4.66 13.40 2.52
CA THR A 101 4.46 14.86 2.54
C THR A 101 4.37 15.42 1.13
N ALA A 102 5.22 14.99 0.20
CA ALA A 102 5.19 15.44 -1.19
C ALA A 102 3.88 15.04 -1.88
N LEU A 103 3.40 13.82 -1.66
CA LEU A 103 2.12 13.35 -2.22
C LEU A 103 0.92 14.14 -1.66
N LYS A 104 0.91 14.44 -0.36
CA LYS A 104 -0.16 15.23 0.29
C LYS A 104 -0.25 16.66 -0.25
N ASN A 105 0.89 17.25 -0.57
CA ASN A 105 0.98 18.60 -1.10
C ASN A 105 0.92 18.65 -2.65
N HIS A 106 0.83 17.50 -3.31
CA HIS A 106 0.83 17.44 -4.76
C HIS A 106 -0.47 18.05 -5.34
N PRO A 107 -0.43 18.88 -6.39
CA PRO A 107 -1.63 19.52 -6.96
C PRO A 107 -2.74 18.53 -7.35
N TRP A 108 -2.37 17.30 -7.72
CA TRP A 108 -3.31 16.25 -8.10
C TRP A 108 -4.14 15.70 -6.96
N HIS A 109 -3.70 15.86 -5.71
CA HIS A 109 -4.48 15.46 -4.55
C HIS A 109 -5.81 16.24 -4.48
N HIS A 110 -5.79 17.52 -4.83
CA HIS A 110 -6.97 18.39 -4.84
C HIS A 110 -7.63 18.51 -6.23
N SER A 111 -7.21 17.68 -7.19
CA SER A 111 -7.78 17.67 -8.53
C SER A 111 -9.20 17.10 -8.53
N HIS A 112 -10.09 17.68 -9.36
CA HIS A 112 -11.42 17.13 -9.61
C HIS A 112 -11.41 15.82 -10.44
N SER A 113 -10.27 15.44 -11.02
CA SER A 113 -10.12 14.20 -11.75
C SER A 113 -10.15 13.00 -10.82
N LYS A 114 -11.04 12.04 -11.07
CA LYS A 114 -11.08 10.76 -10.32
C LYS A 114 -9.82 9.91 -10.47
N TYR A 115 -8.97 10.18 -11.48
CA TYR A 115 -7.74 9.44 -11.74
C TYR A 115 -6.53 10.03 -11.03
N SER A 116 -6.52 11.34 -10.83
CA SER A 116 -5.33 12.08 -10.35
C SER A 116 -4.94 11.69 -8.92
N PRO A 117 -5.81 11.74 -7.89
CA PRO A 117 -5.49 11.22 -6.56
C PRO A 117 -5.21 9.71 -6.56
N LYS A 118 -5.92 8.95 -7.39
CA LYS A 118 -5.71 7.49 -7.50
C LYS A 118 -4.34 7.15 -8.07
N ALA A 119 -3.84 7.95 -9.01
CA ALA A 119 -2.50 7.78 -9.57
C ALA A 119 -1.42 8.01 -8.51
N LEU A 120 -1.60 9.00 -7.63
CA LEU A 120 -0.69 9.25 -6.51
C LEU A 120 -0.62 8.05 -5.54
N LEU A 121 -1.77 7.49 -5.17
CA LEU A 121 -1.82 6.30 -4.29
C LEU A 121 -1.19 5.08 -4.95
N ARG A 122 -1.46 4.87 -6.24
CA ARG A 122 -0.85 3.76 -6.99
C ARG A 122 0.66 3.91 -7.12
N TYR A 123 1.13 5.11 -7.46
CA TYR A 123 2.55 5.43 -7.49
C TYR A 123 3.21 5.15 -6.14
N GLN A 124 2.63 5.61 -5.03
CA GLN A 124 3.23 5.41 -3.70
C GLN A 124 3.36 3.93 -3.33
N GLY A 125 2.34 3.12 -3.60
CA GLY A 125 2.37 1.68 -3.35
C GLY A 125 3.45 0.98 -4.18
N GLN A 126 3.57 1.34 -5.46
CA GLN A 126 4.61 0.81 -6.35
C GLN A 126 6.03 1.19 -5.87
N GLN A 127 6.26 2.46 -5.56
CA GLN A 127 7.57 2.93 -5.09
C GLN A 127 7.98 2.28 -3.78
N ARG A 128 7.06 2.15 -2.81
CA ARG A 128 7.34 1.46 -1.54
C ARG A 128 7.67 0.00 -1.75
N CYS A 129 6.85 -0.72 -2.52
CA CYS A 129 7.07 -2.13 -2.79
C CYS A 129 8.44 -2.34 -3.45
N HIS A 130 8.78 -1.53 -4.45
CA HIS A 130 10.06 -1.59 -5.13
C HIS A 130 11.24 -1.23 -4.21
N TRP A 131 11.07 -0.22 -3.36
CA TRP A 131 12.08 0.16 -2.38
C TRP A 131 12.38 -0.96 -1.39
N HIS A 132 11.35 -1.59 -0.80
CA HIS A 132 11.54 -2.71 0.13
C HIS A 132 12.25 -3.90 -0.52
N GLN A 133 12.00 -4.17 -1.82
CA GLN A 133 12.70 -5.21 -2.56
C GLN A 133 14.20 -4.93 -2.76
N LEU A 134 14.58 -3.65 -2.80
CA LEU A 134 15.95 -3.23 -3.15
C LEU A 134 16.76 -2.70 -1.96
N VAL A 135 16.13 -2.35 -0.83
CA VAL A 135 16.79 -1.69 0.31
C VAL A 135 17.95 -2.51 0.91
N ALA A 136 17.87 -3.85 0.85
CA ALA A 136 18.92 -4.75 1.29
C ALA A 136 20.01 -5.01 0.23
N THR A 137 19.92 -4.35 -0.94
CA THR A 137 20.81 -4.57 -2.08
C THR A 137 21.60 -3.30 -2.43
N PRO A 138 22.71 -3.40 -3.18
CA PRO A 138 23.42 -2.23 -3.70
C PRO A 138 22.61 -1.36 -4.67
N LYS A 139 21.43 -1.83 -5.10
CA LYS A 139 20.51 -1.11 -5.98
C LYS A 139 19.48 -0.28 -5.20
N ALA A 140 19.60 -0.19 -3.88
CA ALA A 140 18.75 0.66 -3.05
C ALA A 140 18.76 2.09 -3.61
N PHE A 141 17.57 2.71 -3.65
CA PHE A 141 17.36 4.04 -4.19
C PHE A 141 16.54 4.86 -3.20
N SER A 142 16.49 6.18 -3.40
CA SER A 142 15.65 7.06 -2.59
C SER A 142 14.26 7.18 -3.21
N ILE A 143 13.20 7.01 -2.41
CA ILE A 143 11.82 7.31 -2.81
C ILE A 143 11.36 8.71 -2.38
N ALA A 144 12.24 9.53 -1.80
CA ALA A 144 11.86 10.84 -1.25
C ALA A 144 11.39 11.83 -2.32
N GLU A 145 11.91 11.70 -3.55
CA GLU A 145 11.61 12.57 -4.67
C GLU A 145 10.52 11.97 -5.55
N LEU A 146 9.53 12.81 -5.91
CA LEU A 146 8.46 12.39 -6.82
C LEU A 146 8.97 12.35 -8.25
N GLN A 147 8.79 11.21 -8.91
CA GLN A 147 9.09 11.04 -10.32
C GLN A 147 7.84 11.39 -11.13
N GLN A 148 7.72 12.66 -11.51
CA GLN A 148 6.53 13.20 -12.18
C GLN A 148 6.12 12.41 -13.43
N GLU A 149 7.10 12.00 -14.24
CA GLU A 149 6.87 11.18 -15.43
C GLU A 149 6.20 9.84 -15.10
N LEU A 150 6.61 9.18 -14.01
CA LEU A 150 5.99 7.92 -13.58
C LEU A 150 4.58 8.14 -13.06
N ILE A 151 4.35 9.23 -12.32
CA ILE A 151 3.01 9.61 -11.83
C ILE A 151 2.05 9.83 -13.02
N GLU A 152 2.54 10.49 -14.08
CA GLU A 152 1.80 10.69 -15.32
C GLU A 152 1.50 9.39 -16.05
N GLN A 153 2.50 8.52 -16.22
CA GLN A 153 2.30 7.20 -16.82
C GLN A 153 1.28 6.36 -16.06
N VAL A 154 1.32 6.38 -14.72
CA VAL A 154 0.33 5.69 -13.88
C VAL A 154 -1.08 6.26 -14.11
N CYS A 155 -1.22 7.58 -14.23
CA CYS A 155 -2.50 8.23 -14.50
C CYS A 155 -3.06 7.86 -15.87
N GLU A 156 -2.23 7.94 -16.92
CA GLU A 156 -2.60 7.54 -18.28
C GLU A 156 -3.01 6.08 -18.35
N HIS A 157 -2.28 5.20 -17.66
CA HIS A 157 -2.61 3.79 -17.56
C HIS A 157 -3.98 3.57 -16.92
N LEU A 158 -4.28 4.26 -15.81
CA LEU A 158 -5.60 4.18 -15.15
C LEU A 158 -6.73 4.65 -16.08
N MET A 159 -6.51 5.73 -16.83
CA MET A 159 -7.49 6.24 -17.81
C MET A 159 -7.71 5.26 -18.95
N HIS A 160 -6.63 4.67 -19.47
CA HIS A 160 -6.71 3.68 -20.54
C HIS A 160 -7.43 2.41 -20.08
N GLN A 161 -7.11 1.90 -18.88
CA GLN A 161 -7.77 0.75 -18.29
C GLN A 161 -9.28 0.97 -18.12
N ASP A 162 -9.70 2.13 -17.62
CA ASP A 162 -11.14 2.44 -17.44
C ASP A 162 -11.88 2.47 -18.78
N LYS A 163 -11.26 3.04 -19.83
CA LYS A 163 -11.82 3.04 -21.19
C LYS A 163 -11.98 1.64 -21.76
N VAL A 164 -10.94 0.80 -21.67
CA VAL A 164 -10.97 -0.59 -22.15
C VAL A 164 -12.05 -1.39 -21.42
N ASN A 165 -12.13 -1.25 -20.09
CA ASN A 165 -13.15 -1.91 -19.28
C ASN A 165 -14.57 -1.46 -19.67
N GLY A 166 -14.76 -0.19 -20.01
CA GLY A 166 -16.03 0.33 -20.52
C GLY A 166 -16.45 -0.33 -21.85
N ILE A 167 -15.52 -0.44 -22.79
CA ILE A 167 -15.76 -1.09 -24.09
C ILE A 167 -16.11 -2.57 -23.90
N GLN A 168 -15.37 -3.29 -23.06
CA GLN A 168 -15.62 -4.70 -22.78
C GLN A 168 -17.00 -4.93 -22.16
N LYS A 169 -17.42 -4.08 -21.20
CA LYS A 169 -18.77 -4.15 -20.61
C LYS A 169 -19.86 -3.92 -21.65
N LEU A 170 -19.69 -2.96 -22.56
CA LEU A 170 -20.66 -2.71 -23.63
C LEU A 170 -20.76 -3.89 -24.61
N ASN A 171 -19.62 -4.48 -24.98
CA ASN A 171 -19.60 -5.65 -25.86
C ASN A 171 -20.26 -6.86 -25.19
N PHE A 172 -20.02 -7.07 -23.89
CA PHE A 172 -20.67 -8.12 -23.12
C PHE A 172 -22.20 -7.94 -23.06
N VAL A 173 -22.66 -6.72 -22.75
CA VAL A 173 -24.09 -6.40 -22.74
C VAL A 173 -24.71 -6.64 -24.12
N ARG A 174 -24.06 -6.19 -25.20
CA ARG A 174 -24.53 -6.46 -26.58
C ARG A 174 -24.65 -7.95 -26.89
N SER A 175 -23.72 -8.78 -26.41
CA SER A 175 -23.77 -10.23 -26.61
C SER A 175 -24.86 -10.96 -25.81
N LEU A 176 -25.45 -10.31 -24.78
CA LEU A 176 -26.56 -10.87 -24.00
C LEU A 176 -27.94 -10.55 -24.59
N PHE A 177 -28.02 -9.52 -25.45
CA PHE A 177 -29.29 -9.00 -26.00
C PHE A 177 -29.41 -9.15 -27.53
N GLY A 178 -28.43 -9.77 -28.20
CA GLY A 178 -28.43 -10.09 -29.63
C GLY A 178 -28.34 -11.58 -29.86
#